data_AF-A0A937RA75-F1
#
_entry.id   AF-A0A937RA75-F1
#
_cell.length_a   1.000
_cell.length_b   1.000
_cell.length_c   1.000
_cell.angle_alpha   90.00
_cell.angle_beta   90.00
_cell.angle_gamma   90.00
#
_symmetry.space_group_name_H-M   'P 1'
#
loop_
_entity.id
_entity.type
_entity.pdbx_description
1 polymer ?
#
loop_
_entity_poly.entity_id
_entity_poly.type
_entity_poly.pdbx_seq_one_letter_code
_entity_poly.pdbx_strand_id
1 'polypeptide(L)'
;MVSIFSHEDETDAEFILAEKSECSICVPPTTSRLMVKRKGHSITRKIPKPVVLVDTREQFPLSFAHFSNWIAETKKQKLDAGDYSVEGMEHLLMLERKSLADLITTLMQNRKRFFKSCERLSMYRWRALLVEASYEDVKSPYDDGYTEAHPNAVSGSLDALEAKFGIPVIYTSQFRPLAEEKAASWLSKHFTYWYLEKNGFGRVLQEGDL
;
A
#
# COMPACT_ATOMS: atom_id res chain seq x y z
N MET A 1 -21.11 -45.90 -15.38
CA MET A 1 -19.65 -45.73 -15.56
C MET A 1 -19.34 -44.28 -15.27
N VAL A 2 -18.32 -44.05 -14.47
CA VAL A 2 -18.11 -42.91 -13.57
C VAL A 2 -18.01 -41.56 -14.31
N SER A 3 -18.78 -40.59 -13.84
CA SER A 3 -18.63 -39.15 -14.13
C SER A 3 -17.88 -38.53 -12.95
N ILE A 4 -16.65 -38.03 -13.13
CA ILE A 4 -16.01 -37.14 -12.14
C ILE A 4 -15.09 -36.11 -12.82
N PHE A 5 -15.60 -34.87 -12.79
CA PHE A 5 -14.99 -33.58 -12.46
C PHE A 5 -13.62 -33.15 -13.00
N SER A 6 -13.67 -32.00 -13.69
CA SER A 6 -12.63 -31.07 -14.10
C SER A 6 -11.79 -30.54 -12.93
N HIS A 7 -10.48 -30.52 -13.13
CA HIS A 7 -9.42 -30.08 -12.21
C HIS A 7 -9.23 -28.55 -12.15
N GLU A 8 -10.27 -27.76 -12.43
CA GLU A 8 -10.15 -26.29 -12.57
C GLU A 8 -10.81 -25.48 -11.44
N ASP A 9 -11.49 -26.12 -10.48
CA ASP A 9 -12.24 -25.41 -9.42
C ASP A 9 -11.47 -25.21 -8.09
N GLU A 10 -10.32 -25.86 -7.87
CA GLU A 10 -9.61 -25.78 -6.58
C GLU A 10 -8.84 -24.46 -6.37
N THR A 11 -8.25 -23.90 -7.43
CA THR A 11 -7.46 -22.65 -7.34
C THR A 11 -8.34 -21.41 -7.09
N ASP A 12 -9.55 -21.40 -7.64
CA ASP A 12 -10.50 -20.30 -7.42
C ASP A 12 -11.17 -20.40 -6.05
N ALA A 13 -11.37 -21.63 -5.53
CA ALA A 13 -11.92 -21.85 -4.20
C ALA A 13 -10.95 -21.40 -3.08
N GLU A 14 -9.64 -21.66 -3.21
CA GLU A 14 -8.62 -21.13 -2.28
C GLU A 14 -8.56 -19.60 -2.31
N PHE A 15 -8.70 -18.98 -3.50
CA PHE A 15 -8.71 -17.53 -3.65
C PHE A 15 -9.94 -16.89 -3.00
N ILE A 16 -11.12 -17.50 -3.17
CA ILE A 16 -12.39 -17.05 -2.56
C ILE A 16 -12.40 -17.27 -1.04
N LEU A 17 -11.75 -18.32 -0.53
CA LEU A 17 -11.64 -18.58 0.91
C LEU A 17 -10.68 -17.59 1.60
N ALA A 18 -9.62 -17.16 0.93
CA ALA A 18 -8.71 -16.12 1.44
C ALA A 18 -9.38 -14.74 1.53
N GLU A 19 -10.31 -14.41 0.61
CA GLU A 19 -11.07 -13.15 0.64
C GLU A 19 -12.14 -13.09 1.75
N LYS A 20 -12.55 -14.23 2.32
CA LYS A 20 -13.62 -14.32 3.33
C LYS A 20 -13.15 -14.51 4.77
N SER A 21 -11.86 -14.35 5.04
CA SER A 21 -11.41 -14.24 6.43
C SER A 21 -11.76 -12.85 6.93
N GLU A 22 -12.98 -12.62 7.44
CA GLU A 22 -13.24 -11.39 8.19
C GLU A 22 -12.29 -11.38 9.40
N CYS A 23 -11.41 -10.39 9.49
CA CYS A 23 -10.67 -10.14 10.72
C CYS A 23 -11.69 -9.84 11.82
N SER A 24 -12.00 -10.82 12.66
CA SER A 24 -13.03 -10.76 13.70
C SER A 24 -12.78 -9.67 14.76
N ILE A 25 -11.59 -9.07 14.75
CA ILE A 25 -11.14 -8.05 15.70
C ILE A 25 -11.21 -6.64 15.07
N CYS A 26 -11.21 -6.55 13.74
CA CYS A 26 -11.03 -5.30 13.01
C CYS A 26 -12.37 -4.59 12.78
N VAL A 27 -12.41 -3.28 12.98
CA VAL A 27 -13.59 -2.45 12.67
C VAL A 27 -13.59 -2.02 11.20
N PRO A 28 -14.77 -1.75 10.60
CA PRO A 28 -14.85 -1.29 9.22
C PRO A 28 -14.18 0.07 9.00
N PRO A 29 -13.71 0.36 7.77
CA PRO A 29 -13.09 1.63 7.41
C PRO A 29 -14.05 2.81 7.58
N THR A 30 -13.49 4.02 7.72
CA THR A 30 -14.31 5.23 7.82
C THR A 30 -15.09 5.49 6.53
N THR A 31 -16.37 5.83 6.66
CA THR A 31 -17.24 6.14 5.52
C THR A 31 -16.89 7.47 4.83
N SER A 32 -16.19 8.37 5.53
CA SER A 32 -15.65 9.60 4.96
C SER A 32 -14.15 9.49 4.68
N ARG A 33 -13.67 10.23 3.68
CA ARG A 33 -12.23 10.51 3.49
C ARG A 33 -11.84 11.76 4.29
N LEU A 34 -10.56 12.13 4.22
CA LEU A 34 -10.02 13.35 4.82
C LEU A 34 -10.97 14.55 4.62
N MET A 35 -11.47 15.07 5.74
CA MET A 35 -12.31 16.25 5.74
C MET A 35 -11.43 17.49 5.54
N VAL A 36 -11.87 18.38 4.67
CA VAL A 36 -11.18 19.64 4.39
C VAL A 36 -12.20 20.74 4.48
N LYS A 37 -11.99 21.70 5.38
CA LYS A 37 -12.81 22.88 5.58
C LYS A 37 -12.01 24.13 5.19
N ARG A 38 -12.69 25.11 4.59
CA ARG A 38 -12.13 26.43 4.33
C ARG A 38 -13.14 27.47 4.78
N LYS A 39 -12.69 28.42 5.60
CA LYS A 39 -13.57 29.44 6.20
C LYS A 39 -14.80 28.80 6.89
N GLY A 40 -14.59 27.74 7.66
CA GLY A 40 -15.65 27.01 8.39
C GLY A 40 -16.52 26.07 7.56
N HIS A 41 -16.38 26.01 6.23
CA HIS A 41 -17.23 25.19 5.36
C HIS A 41 -16.47 24.02 4.74
N SER A 42 -17.06 22.82 4.74
CA SER A 42 -16.48 21.66 4.07
C SER A 42 -16.38 21.89 2.56
N ILE A 43 -15.18 21.71 2.02
CA ILE A 43 -14.90 21.68 0.58
C ILE A 43 -14.57 20.27 0.10
N THR A 44 -14.62 19.25 0.96
CA THR A 44 -14.21 17.87 0.62
C THR A 44 -14.89 17.35 -0.64
N ARG A 45 -16.18 17.65 -0.85
CA ARG A 45 -16.92 17.20 -2.04
C ARG A 45 -16.45 17.85 -3.35
N LYS A 46 -15.76 18.99 -3.29
CA LYS A 46 -15.19 19.69 -4.46
C LYS A 46 -13.86 19.10 -4.91
N ILE A 47 -13.19 18.36 -4.03
CA ILE A 47 -11.94 17.69 -4.35
C ILE A 47 -12.30 16.41 -5.12
N PRO A 48 -11.66 16.07 -6.25
CA PRO A 48 -11.90 14.79 -6.91
C PRO A 48 -11.36 13.64 -6.06
N LYS A 49 -11.74 12.39 -6.36
CA LYS A 49 -11.06 11.21 -5.82
C LYS A 49 -9.92 10.84 -6.78
N PRO A 50 -8.77 10.35 -6.29
CA PRO A 50 -7.68 9.91 -7.15
C PRO A 50 -8.07 8.70 -8.00
N VAL A 51 -7.48 8.63 -9.19
CA VAL A 51 -7.34 7.40 -9.98
C VAL A 51 -6.02 6.76 -9.58
N VAL A 52 -6.05 5.54 -9.06
CA VAL A 52 -4.85 4.82 -8.66
C VAL A 52 -4.24 4.14 -9.89
N LEU A 53 -2.95 4.38 -10.12
CA LEU A 53 -2.18 3.69 -11.14
C LEU A 53 -1.52 2.47 -10.51
N VAL A 54 -1.70 1.32 -11.13
CA VAL A 54 -1.15 0.04 -10.68
C VAL A 54 -0.10 -0.40 -11.69
N ASP A 55 1.11 -0.72 -11.21
CA ASP A 55 2.18 -1.18 -12.09
C ASP A 55 1.76 -2.43 -12.87
N THR A 56 2.10 -2.48 -14.16
CA THR A 56 1.75 -3.60 -15.04
C THR A 56 2.41 -4.92 -14.65
N ARG A 57 3.51 -4.89 -13.88
CA ARG A 57 4.22 -6.08 -13.41
C ARG A 57 3.65 -6.63 -12.09
N GLU A 58 2.82 -5.85 -11.39
CA GLU A 58 2.20 -6.27 -10.13
C GLU A 58 1.19 -7.40 -10.39
N GLN A 59 1.56 -8.61 -9.98
CA GLN A 59 0.81 -9.85 -10.24
C GLN A 59 -0.45 -9.98 -9.37
N PHE A 60 -0.35 -9.57 -8.11
CA PHE A 60 -1.43 -9.67 -7.13
C PHE A 60 -1.80 -8.27 -6.62
N PRO A 61 -2.39 -7.40 -7.46
CA PRO A 61 -2.68 -6.03 -7.08
C PRO A 61 -3.76 -5.94 -6.00
N LEU A 62 -3.64 -4.94 -5.13
CA LEU A 62 -4.73 -4.48 -4.28
C LEU A 62 -5.92 -4.00 -5.16
N SER A 63 -7.14 -4.34 -4.76
CA SER A 63 -8.34 -4.15 -5.59
C SER A 63 -8.85 -2.70 -5.58
N PHE A 64 -8.83 -2.09 -4.40
CA PHE A 64 -9.41 -0.79 -4.05
C PHE A 64 -10.94 -0.69 -4.22
N ALA A 65 -11.62 -1.75 -4.64
CA ALA A 65 -13.06 -1.75 -4.93
C ALA A 65 -13.93 -1.36 -3.72
N HIS A 66 -13.54 -1.76 -2.51
CA HIS A 66 -14.26 -1.46 -1.27
C HIS A 66 -14.06 -0.02 -0.78
N PHE A 67 -13.15 0.74 -1.40
CA PHE A 67 -12.77 2.09 -0.99
C PHE A 67 -13.26 3.16 -1.97
N SER A 68 -14.43 2.96 -2.57
CA SER A 68 -15.05 3.87 -3.54
C SER A 68 -15.32 5.28 -2.99
N ASN A 69 -15.35 5.46 -1.67
CA ASN A 69 -15.43 6.76 -1.01
C ASN A 69 -14.07 7.52 -1.01
N TRP A 70 -12.95 6.80 -1.15
CA TRP A 70 -11.60 7.35 -1.09
C TRP A 70 -10.90 7.38 -2.44
N ILE A 71 -11.17 6.39 -3.31
CA ILE A 71 -10.57 6.16 -4.63
C ILE A 71 -11.66 6.20 -5.70
N ALA A 72 -11.37 6.78 -6.87
CA ALA A 72 -12.31 6.85 -7.99
C ALA A 72 -12.36 5.52 -8.75
N GLU A 73 -11.19 5.04 -9.17
CA GLU A 73 -10.98 3.84 -9.98
C GLU A 73 -9.48 3.47 -9.98
N THR A 74 -9.14 2.36 -10.64
CA THR A 74 -7.77 1.88 -10.84
C THR A 74 -7.45 1.74 -12.33
N LYS A 75 -6.23 2.08 -12.74
CA LYS A 75 -5.73 1.85 -14.11
C LYS A 75 -4.39 1.13 -14.08
N LYS A 76 -4.20 0.16 -14.97
CA LYS A 76 -2.89 -0.50 -15.17
C LYS A 76 -1.99 0.40 -16.01
N GLN A 77 -0.79 0.70 -15.51
CA GLN A 77 0.20 1.52 -16.21
C GLN A 77 1.61 1.08 -15.80
N LYS A 78 2.57 1.06 -16.74
CA LYS A 78 3.97 0.84 -16.38
C LYS A 78 4.48 2.01 -15.54
N LEU A 79 5.03 1.72 -14.36
CA LEU A 79 5.70 2.68 -13.49
C LEU A 79 7.23 2.46 -13.52
N ASP A 80 8.00 3.53 -13.36
CA ASP A 80 9.47 3.43 -13.38
C ASP A 80 10.07 2.94 -12.04
N ALA A 81 9.29 3.04 -10.97
CA ALA A 81 9.53 2.51 -9.63
C ALA A 81 8.18 2.21 -8.95
N GLY A 82 8.18 1.45 -7.85
CA GLY A 82 6.97 1.18 -7.07
C GLY A 82 5.92 0.31 -7.77
N ASP A 83 4.88 0.02 -7.01
CA ASP A 83 3.74 -0.80 -7.45
C ASP A 83 2.47 0.04 -7.65
N TYR A 84 2.37 1.19 -6.95
CA TYR A 84 1.24 2.10 -7.07
C TYR A 84 1.65 3.57 -7.16
N SER A 85 0.90 4.33 -7.96
CA SER A 85 0.94 5.78 -8.02
C SER A 85 -0.47 6.35 -8.18
N VAL A 86 -0.59 7.65 -8.48
CA VAL A 86 -1.85 8.34 -8.74
C VAL A 86 -1.73 9.11 -10.06
N GLU A 87 -2.78 9.08 -10.87
CA GLU A 87 -2.84 9.77 -12.16
C GLU A 87 -2.55 11.29 -11.99
N GLY A 88 -1.61 11.81 -12.77
CA GLY A 88 -1.10 13.19 -12.67
C GLY A 88 -0.05 13.42 -11.59
N MET A 89 0.28 12.39 -10.80
CA MET A 89 1.28 12.42 -9.72
C MET A 89 2.39 11.37 -9.92
N GLU A 90 2.53 10.79 -11.11
CA GLU A 90 3.44 9.68 -11.44
C GLU A 90 4.90 10.00 -11.11
N HIS A 91 5.28 11.27 -11.23
CA HIS A 91 6.63 11.79 -10.98
C HIS A 91 6.82 12.32 -9.54
N LEU A 92 5.77 12.28 -8.72
CA LEU A 92 5.76 12.85 -7.37
C LEU A 92 5.51 11.80 -6.30
N LEU A 93 4.63 10.84 -6.57
CA LEU A 93 4.11 9.90 -5.60
C LEU A 93 4.37 8.47 -6.05
N MET A 94 4.94 7.67 -5.17
CA MET A 94 5.17 6.26 -5.44
C MET A 94 5.08 5.39 -4.19
N LEU A 95 4.28 4.32 -4.25
CA LEU A 95 4.10 3.36 -3.16
C LEU A 95 4.63 2.00 -3.61
N GLU A 96 5.66 1.50 -2.93
CA GLU A 96 6.14 0.13 -3.10
C GLU A 96 5.46 -0.75 -2.06
N ARG A 97 4.90 -1.88 -2.48
CA ARG A 97 4.25 -2.87 -1.64
C ARG A 97 5.18 -4.07 -1.46
N LYS A 98 5.17 -4.67 -0.27
CA LYS A 98 5.92 -5.88 0.01
C LYS A 98 5.16 -6.77 1.00
N SER A 99 4.95 -8.02 0.64
CA SER A 99 4.51 -9.03 1.60
C SER A 99 5.64 -9.33 2.60
N LEU A 100 5.31 -9.92 3.76
CA LEU A 100 6.34 -10.36 4.71
C LEU A 100 7.32 -11.37 4.08
N ALA A 101 6.76 -12.34 3.35
CA ALA A 101 7.49 -13.35 2.58
C ALA A 101 8.46 -12.73 1.57
N ASP A 102 7.97 -11.80 0.74
CA ASP A 102 8.78 -11.12 -0.26
C ASP A 102 9.84 -10.24 0.38
N LEU A 103 9.53 -9.60 1.51
CA LEU A 103 10.47 -8.76 2.24
C LEU A 103 11.66 -9.59 2.73
N ILE A 104 11.39 -10.71 3.41
CA ILE A 104 12.44 -11.60 3.93
C ILE A 104 13.29 -12.12 2.77
N THR A 105 12.65 -12.67 1.74
CA THR A 105 13.33 -13.18 0.54
C THR A 105 14.18 -12.10 -0.13
N THR A 106 13.64 -10.89 -0.23
CA THR A 106 14.32 -9.76 -0.85
C THR A 106 15.57 -9.36 -0.07
N LEU A 107 15.50 -9.33 1.26
CA LEU A 107 16.63 -8.92 2.11
C LEU A 107 17.71 -9.99 2.22
N MET A 108 17.35 -11.27 2.12
CA MET A 108 18.30 -12.39 2.17
C MET A 108 18.97 -12.63 0.83
N GLN A 109 18.20 -12.72 -0.25
CA GLN A 109 18.70 -13.20 -1.55
C GLN A 109 18.90 -12.07 -2.56
N ASN A 110 18.08 -11.01 -2.50
CA ASN A 110 18.02 -9.97 -3.54
C ASN A 110 18.44 -8.58 -3.06
N ARG A 111 19.20 -8.50 -1.96
CA ARG A 111 19.52 -7.24 -1.26
C ARG A 111 20.08 -6.16 -2.19
N LYS A 112 21.02 -6.51 -3.07
CA LYS A 112 21.61 -5.54 -4.04
C LYS A 112 20.57 -4.96 -5.00
N ARG A 113 19.66 -5.80 -5.50
CA ARG A 113 18.58 -5.37 -6.40
C ARG A 113 17.58 -4.49 -5.65
N PHE A 114 17.26 -4.86 -4.41
CA PHE A 114 16.36 -4.07 -3.56
C PHE A 114 16.89 -2.66 -3.32
N PHE A 115 18.17 -2.52 -2.96
CA PHE A 115 18.76 -1.20 -2.72
C PHE A 115 18.72 -0.31 -3.97
N LYS A 116 18.90 -0.86 -5.18
CA LYS A 116 18.70 -0.12 -6.43
C LYS A 116 17.25 0.31 -6.65
N SER A 117 16.28 -0.49 -6.21
CA SER A 117 14.86 -0.09 -6.21
C SER A 117 14.63 1.05 -5.21
N CYS A 118 15.20 0.98 -4.00
CA CYS A 118 15.13 2.05 -3.01
C CYS A 118 15.77 3.35 -3.52
N GLU A 119 16.93 3.28 -4.19
CA GLU A 119 17.56 4.46 -4.80
C GLU A 119 16.62 5.15 -5.79
N ARG A 120 15.97 4.40 -6.69
CA ARG A 120 14.97 4.95 -7.61
C ARG A 120 13.76 5.52 -6.88
N LEU A 121 13.23 4.77 -5.91
CA LEU A 121 12.08 5.20 -5.11
C LEU A 121 12.39 6.48 -4.32
N SER A 122 13.64 6.68 -3.89
CA SER A 122 14.09 7.86 -3.13
C SER A 122 14.00 9.18 -3.91
N MET A 123 13.87 9.12 -5.23
CA MET A 123 13.75 10.30 -6.09
C MET A 123 12.36 10.94 -6.04
N TYR A 124 11.34 10.21 -5.56
CA TYR A 124 9.97 10.67 -5.51
C TYR A 124 9.70 11.48 -4.24
N ARG A 125 8.98 12.60 -4.37
CA ARG A 125 8.67 13.50 -3.25
C ARG A 125 7.89 12.79 -2.15
N TRP A 126 6.88 12.01 -2.54
CA TRP A 126 6.08 11.19 -1.67
C TRP A 126 6.35 9.74 -2.02
N ARG A 127 6.87 9.03 -1.03
CA ARG A 127 7.26 7.65 -1.21
C ARG A 127 7.04 6.88 0.07
N ALA A 128 6.78 5.60 -0.04
CA ALA A 128 6.76 4.71 1.11
C ALA A 128 6.97 3.26 0.66
N LEU A 129 7.49 2.46 1.58
CA LEU A 129 7.44 1.01 1.52
C LEU A 129 6.28 0.54 2.43
N LEU A 130 5.20 0.05 1.84
CA LEU A 130 4.10 -0.56 2.56
C LEU A 130 4.39 -2.05 2.76
N VAL A 131 4.56 -2.45 4.02
CA VAL A 131 4.82 -3.84 4.41
C VAL A 131 3.50 -4.44 4.89
N GLU A 132 3.10 -5.56 4.29
CA GLU A 132 1.91 -6.34 4.69
C GLU A 132 2.21 -7.21 5.90
N ALA A 133 2.63 -6.55 6.98
CA ALA A 133 2.95 -7.15 8.25
C ALA A 133 2.94 -6.06 9.32
N SER A 134 2.58 -6.42 10.55
CA SER A 134 2.83 -5.59 11.72
C SER A 134 4.33 -5.55 12.05
N TYR A 135 4.74 -4.67 12.97
CA TYR A 135 6.11 -4.70 13.45
C TYR A 135 6.39 -5.97 14.27
N GLU A 136 5.38 -6.45 15.01
CA GLU A 136 5.42 -7.71 15.75
C GLU A 136 5.68 -8.90 14.83
N ASP A 137 5.00 -8.98 13.68
CA ASP A 137 5.24 -10.01 12.68
C ASP A 137 6.69 -9.97 12.17
N VAL A 138 7.21 -8.78 11.89
CA VAL A 138 8.60 -8.59 11.42
C VAL A 138 9.63 -8.93 12.50
N LYS A 139 9.29 -8.75 13.78
CA LYS A 139 10.18 -8.98 14.94
C LYS A 139 10.06 -10.35 15.58
N SER A 140 9.13 -11.18 15.11
CA SER A 140 8.93 -12.54 15.60
C SER A 140 9.69 -13.55 14.73
N PRO A 141 10.00 -14.75 15.26
CA PRO A 141 10.53 -15.84 14.46
C PRO A 141 9.63 -16.14 13.26
N TYR A 142 10.26 -16.50 12.14
CA TYR A 142 9.57 -16.88 10.92
C TYR A 142 9.48 -18.41 10.83
N ASP A 143 8.40 -18.90 10.23
CA ASP A 143 8.18 -20.34 10.03
C ASP A 143 9.24 -20.96 9.09
N ASP A 144 9.27 -22.30 9.03
CA ASP A 144 10.36 -23.17 8.52
C ASP A 144 10.87 -22.88 7.08
N GLY A 145 10.23 -21.99 6.31
CA GLY A 145 10.70 -21.53 5.00
C GLY A 145 11.75 -20.40 5.04
N TYR A 146 11.96 -19.76 6.19
CA TYR A 146 12.81 -18.56 6.32
C TYR A 146 13.90 -18.67 7.40
N THR A 147 14.28 -19.90 7.76
CA THR A 147 15.10 -20.23 8.95
C THR A 147 16.47 -19.52 9.02
N GLU A 148 16.99 -19.00 7.92
CA GLU A 148 18.26 -18.24 7.89
C GLU A 148 18.09 -16.74 8.18
N ALA A 149 16.87 -16.19 8.12
CA ALA A 149 16.62 -14.77 8.34
C ALA A 149 16.36 -14.47 9.82
N HIS A 150 17.31 -13.81 10.48
CA HIS A 150 17.10 -13.35 11.85
C HIS A 150 16.19 -12.10 11.89
N PRO A 151 15.11 -12.04 12.70
CA PRO A 151 14.18 -10.90 12.74
C PRO A 151 14.85 -9.54 13.04
N ASN A 152 15.88 -9.51 13.89
CA ASN A 152 16.72 -8.32 14.10
C ASN A 152 17.45 -7.84 12.84
N ALA A 153 17.88 -8.74 11.96
CA ALA A 153 18.54 -8.36 10.71
C ALA A 153 17.54 -7.80 9.68
N VAL A 154 16.32 -8.34 9.65
CA VAL A 154 15.21 -7.82 8.82
C VAL A 154 14.80 -6.43 9.28
N SER A 155 14.42 -6.28 10.54
CA SER A 155 14.05 -4.97 11.12
C SER A 155 15.18 -3.95 11.01
N GLY A 156 16.42 -4.30 11.37
CA GLY A 156 17.56 -3.39 11.22
C GLY A 156 17.86 -2.99 9.76
N SER A 157 17.47 -3.82 8.79
CA SER A 157 17.57 -3.44 7.36
C SER A 157 16.50 -2.44 6.94
N LEU A 158 15.28 -2.54 7.51
CA LEU A 158 14.23 -1.55 7.32
C LEU A 158 14.63 -0.21 7.95
N ASP A 159 15.13 -0.22 9.18
CA ASP A 159 15.60 1.00 9.87
C ASP A 159 16.71 1.69 9.07
N ALA A 160 17.66 0.90 8.55
CA ALA A 160 18.73 1.42 7.70
C ALA A 160 18.22 2.00 6.38
N LEU A 161 17.15 1.42 5.81
CA LEU A 161 16.50 1.93 4.61
C LEU A 161 15.82 3.27 4.88
N GLU A 162 15.10 3.40 6.00
CA GLU A 162 14.47 4.65 6.41
C GLU A 162 15.53 5.74 6.60
N ALA A 163 16.59 5.46 7.37
CA ALA A 163 17.65 6.41 7.66
C ALA A 163 18.45 6.82 6.42
N LYS A 164 18.80 5.86 5.54
CA LYS A 164 19.65 6.10 4.38
C LYS A 164 18.92 6.76 3.23
N PHE A 165 17.71 6.28 2.91
CA PHE A 165 16.97 6.71 1.72
C PHE A 165 15.82 7.66 2.04
N GLY A 166 15.48 7.86 3.31
CA GLY A 166 14.31 8.65 3.71
C GLY A 166 13.02 8.08 3.12
N ILE A 167 12.90 6.75 3.04
CA ILE A 167 11.70 6.06 2.58
C ILE A 167 10.97 5.57 3.82
N PRO A 168 9.86 6.20 4.23
CA PRO A 168 9.06 5.72 5.35
C PRO A 168 8.61 4.26 5.15
N VAL A 169 8.73 3.47 6.20
CA VAL A 169 8.17 2.10 6.25
C VAL A 169 6.81 2.15 6.93
N ILE A 170 5.79 1.72 6.19
CA ILE A 170 4.41 1.64 6.68
C ILE A 170 4.11 0.18 6.97
N TYR A 171 4.25 -0.21 8.23
CA TYR A 171 3.76 -1.50 8.72
C TYR A 171 2.23 -1.51 8.72
N THR A 172 1.65 -2.64 8.34
CA THR A 172 0.20 -2.81 8.23
C THR A 172 -0.24 -4.10 8.90
N SER A 173 -0.68 -5.10 8.14
CA SER A 173 -1.15 -6.38 8.61
C SER A 173 -0.93 -7.43 7.55
N GLN A 174 -0.71 -8.67 7.97
CA GLN A 174 -0.79 -9.84 7.08
C GLN A 174 -2.22 -10.07 6.58
N PHE A 175 -3.22 -9.49 7.26
CA PHE A 175 -4.58 -9.44 6.76
C PHE A 175 -4.71 -8.38 5.64
N ARG A 176 -4.65 -8.86 4.39
CA ARG A 176 -4.59 -8.06 3.15
C ARG A 176 -5.60 -6.91 3.07
N PRO A 177 -6.89 -7.05 3.47
CA PRO A 177 -7.83 -5.92 3.44
C PRO A 177 -7.41 -4.72 4.29
N LEU A 178 -6.68 -4.91 5.40
CA LEU A 178 -6.14 -3.79 6.18
C LEU A 178 -4.95 -3.12 5.50
N ALA A 179 -4.10 -3.91 4.82
CA ALA A 179 -3.03 -3.35 4.00
C ALA A 179 -3.61 -2.52 2.85
N GLU A 180 -4.70 -3.01 2.23
CA GLU A 180 -5.45 -2.29 1.20
C GLU A 180 -6.06 -0.99 1.73
N GLU A 181 -6.73 -1.05 2.89
CA GLU A 181 -7.29 0.14 3.55
C GLU A 181 -6.20 1.18 3.79
N LYS A 182 -5.04 0.75 4.32
CA LYS A 182 -3.93 1.65 4.60
C LYS A 182 -3.39 2.29 3.33
N ALA A 183 -3.21 1.50 2.26
CA ALA A 183 -2.76 1.98 0.96
C ALA A 183 -3.76 3.00 0.39
N ALA A 184 -5.05 2.68 0.38
CA ALA A 184 -6.12 3.55 -0.11
C ALA A 184 -6.15 4.89 0.65
N SER A 185 -6.06 4.82 1.98
CA SER A 185 -6.03 6.00 2.85
C SER A 185 -4.81 6.88 2.58
N TRP A 186 -3.63 6.27 2.42
CA TRP A 186 -2.37 6.97 2.17
C TRP A 186 -2.38 7.68 0.81
N LEU A 187 -2.80 6.98 -0.25
CA LEU A 187 -2.91 7.52 -1.61
C LEU A 187 -3.93 8.67 -1.66
N SER A 188 -5.11 8.47 -1.06
CA SER A 188 -6.19 9.47 -1.05
C SER A 188 -5.80 10.77 -0.32
N LYS A 189 -5.09 10.66 0.82
CA LYS A 189 -4.61 11.82 1.58
C LYS A 189 -3.55 12.60 0.81
N HIS A 190 -2.57 11.92 0.23
CA HIS A 190 -1.54 12.58 -0.55
C HIS A 190 -2.10 13.29 -1.79
N PHE A 191 -3.02 12.64 -2.50
CA PHE A 191 -3.74 13.28 -3.60
C PHE A 191 -4.52 14.52 -3.14
N THR A 192 -5.21 14.41 -2.00
CA THR A 192 -5.96 15.55 -1.43
C THR A 192 -5.02 16.74 -1.18
N TYR A 193 -3.88 16.52 -0.54
CA TYR A 193 -2.90 17.58 -0.29
C TYR A 193 -2.32 18.18 -1.58
N TRP A 194 -2.00 17.34 -2.55
CA TRP A 194 -1.52 17.77 -3.86
C TRP A 194 -2.56 18.61 -4.60
N TYR A 195 -3.82 18.16 -4.62
CA TYR A 195 -4.91 18.87 -5.28
C TYR A 195 -5.14 20.25 -4.64
N LEU A 196 -5.12 20.32 -3.30
CA LEU A 196 -5.24 21.59 -2.59
C LEU A 196 -4.10 22.54 -2.92
N GLU A 197 -2.87 22.05 -2.97
CA GLU A 197 -1.68 22.83 -3.37
C GLU A 197 -1.83 23.37 -4.80
N LYS A 198 -2.17 22.50 -5.76
CA LYS A 198 -2.29 22.86 -7.18
C LYS A 198 -3.41 23.86 -7.48
N ASN A 199 -4.47 23.87 -6.67
CA ASN A 199 -5.62 24.75 -6.86
C ASN A 199 -5.62 25.96 -5.90
N GLY A 200 -4.50 26.25 -5.22
CA GLY A 200 -4.37 27.45 -4.38
C GLY A 200 -5.17 27.41 -3.07
N PHE A 201 -5.62 26.24 -2.62
CA PHE A 201 -6.36 26.07 -1.38
C PHE A 201 -5.48 25.88 -0.14
N GLY A 202 -4.16 25.90 -0.31
CA GLY A 202 -3.19 25.63 0.74
C GLY A 202 -3.10 24.13 1.07
N ARG A 203 -1.86 23.64 1.15
CA ARG A 203 -1.57 22.21 1.35
C ARG A 203 -1.74 21.74 2.79
N VAL A 204 -1.71 22.66 3.75
CA VAL A 204 -1.77 22.37 5.18
C VAL A 204 -3.20 22.13 5.64
N LEU A 205 -3.36 21.24 6.62
CA LEU A 205 -4.57 21.19 7.42
C LEU A 205 -4.70 22.48 8.21
N GLN A 206 -5.89 23.05 8.23
CA GLN A 206 -6.25 24.21 9.03
C GLN A 206 -7.02 23.78 10.27
N GLU A 207 -7.12 24.64 11.27
CA GLU A 207 -7.91 24.38 12.47
C GLU A 207 -9.36 24.02 12.08
N GLY A 208 -9.84 22.86 12.55
CA GLY A 208 -11.14 22.29 12.21
C GLY A 208 -11.19 21.37 10.99
N ASP A 209 -10.07 21.12 10.30
CA ASP A 209 -9.93 20.08 9.26
C ASP A 209 -9.86 18.65 9.84
N LEU A 210 -9.55 18.52 11.14
CA LEU A 210 -9.56 17.27 11.90
C LEU A 210 -10.69 17.28 12.93
#